data_AF-A0A0K8RE80-F1
#
_entry.id   AF-A0A0K8RE80-F1
#
_cell.length_a   1.000
_cell.length_b   1.000
_cell.length_c   1.000
_cell.angle_alpha   90.00
_cell.angle_beta   90.00
_cell.angle_gamma   90.00
#
_symmetry.space_group_name_H-M   'P 1'
#
loop_
_entity.id
_entity.type
_entity.pdbx_description
1 polymer ?
#
loop_
_entity_poly.entity_id
_entity_poly.type
_entity_poly.pdbx_seq_one_letter_code
_entity_poly.pdbx_strand_id
1 'polypeptide(L)'
;MQVLFKKNDDGPVKEGVLVEWHAQAKKKSFTLLTQLLHGLSDALESASTQLGKNLESLHARQRDLNSKKVRLFCSNQEQKYLLTAEGHARGIALPINSAMLERDLGAYAESLVTDFAKELDSVLVEEDKKTYTRSLKQSLAHLIDATQLQNERALEAVFEKAVAAASDTFSSKAAISEALTDQQLTRAAKEGMDAAFQVFDSECKRFSSEKKYGLHEALLKDVINRRIEDLRKENDQFISKLMADTTRKLVERFAERTGPQHLSLPVNDTDLDLRLLQEARTSQAEFRRSLDAFQTSPEYKKSSQELLEKLRSVEKQRRTENVAAFTRVVGEPLRRAKQIILLSADKFGTEFTLRSYIMDVCLLQLGDGKPKFWQQDLKRSIVNNFMNSDPELRQRIDSIKGFWSSVVGFFLWIPLAGRILILREI
;
A
#
# COMPACT_ATOMS: atom_id res chain seq x y z
N MET A 1 -79.19 8.21 31.76
CA MET A 1 -77.83 7.68 31.51
C MET A 1 -77.73 6.91 30.20
N GLN A 2 -78.55 5.90 29.90
CA GLN A 2 -78.53 5.22 28.58
C GLN A 2 -78.73 6.18 27.38
N VAL A 3 -79.57 7.20 27.53
CA VAL A 3 -79.78 8.24 26.51
C VAL A 3 -78.50 9.05 26.23
N LEU A 4 -77.66 9.26 27.25
CA LEU A 4 -76.42 10.01 27.10
C LEU A 4 -75.36 9.19 26.37
N PHE A 5 -75.20 7.92 26.77
CA PHE A 5 -74.27 7.02 26.12
C PHE A 5 -74.68 6.69 24.68
N LYS A 6 -75.99 6.49 24.41
CA LYS A 6 -76.49 6.33 23.03
C LYS A 6 -76.29 7.57 22.15
N LYS A 7 -76.24 8.77 22.72
CA LYS A 7 -75.95 10.01 21.97
C LYS A 7 -74.47 10.15 21.61
N ASN A 8 -73.59 9.46 22.34
CA ASN A 8 -72.15 9.44 22.10
C ASN A 8 -71.69 8.09 21.52
N ASP A 9 -72.59 7.31 20.90
CA ASP A 9 -72.33 5.96 20.36
C ASP A 9 -71.59 5.02 21.35
N ASP A 10 -72.03 5.04 22.61
CA ASP A 10 -71.40 4.34 23.74
C ASP A 10 -69.92 4.71 23.98
N GLY A 11 -69.45 5.81 23.40
CA GLY A 11 -68.12 6.38 23.57
C GLY A 11 -67.91 7.13 24.89
N PRO A 12 -66.71 7.71 25.09
CA PRO A 12 -66.40 8.50 26.28
C PRO A 12 -67.23 9.79 26.33
N VAL A 13 -67.51 10.24 27.55
CA VAL A 13 -68.25 11.48 27.82
C VAL A 13 -67.37 12.40 28.66
N LYS A 14 -67.39 13.70 28.36
CA LYS A 14 -66.69 14.71 29.17
C LYS A 14 -67.21 14.70 30.61
N GLU A 15 -66.29 14.69 31.57
CA GLU A 15 -66.61 14.50 32.98
C GLU A 15 -67.65 15.50 33.53
N GLY A 16 -67.53 16.78 33.15
CA GLY A 16 -68.48 17.82 33.54
C GLY A 16 -69.92 17.52 33.08
N VAL A 17 -70.10 17.03 31.86
CA VAL A 17 -71.41 16.67 31.30
C VAL A 17 -72.01 15.48 32.04
N LEU A 18 -71.18 14.53 32.45
CA LEU A 18 -71.62 13.35 33.19
C LEU A 18 -72.12 13.72 34.61
N VAL A 19 -71.42 14.64 35.28
CA VAL A 19 -71.81 15.18 36.59
C VAL A 19 -73.11 16.00 36.50
N GLU A 20 -73.24 16.87 35.50
CA GLU A 20 -74.46 17.66 35.26
C GLU A 20 -75.68 16.78 35.01
N TRP A 21 -75.52 15.75 34.18
CA TRP A 21 -76.60 14.79 33.91
C TRP A 21 -76.98 13.96 35.12
N HIS A 22 -76.01 13.60 35.96
CA HIS A 22 -76.31 12.94 37.23
C HIS A 22 -77.09 13.86 38.16
N ALA A 23 -76.70 15.13 38.29
CA ALA A 23 -77.41 16.11 39.10
C ALA A 23 -78.87 16.30 38.61
N GLN A 24 -79.07 16.39 37.30
CA GLN A 24 -80.39 16.51 36.71
C GLN A 24 -81.24 15.25 36.91
N ALA A 25 -80.65 14.06 36.73
CA ALA A 25 -81.32 12.78 36.97
C ALA A 25 -81.68 12.62 38.46
N LYS A 26 -80.77 12.95 39.37
CA LYS A 26 -80.98 12.95 40.82
C LYS A 26 -82.18 13.84 41.18
N LYS A 27 -82.19 15.09 40.70
CA LYS A 27 -83.28 16.05 40.94
C LYS A 27 -84.64 15.49 40.46
N LYS A 28 -84.72 15.01 39.21
CA LYS A 28 -85.97 14.48 38.63
C LYS A 28 -86.46 13.23 39.36
N SER A 29 -85.56 12.32 39.73
CA SER A 29 -85.90 11.11 40.48
C SER A 29 -86.44 11.42 41.87
N PHE A 30 -85.84 12.39 42.59
CA PHE A 30 -86.37 12.85 43.86
C PHE A 30 -87.72 13.55 43.71
N THR A 31 -87.91 14.40 42.69
CA THR A 31 -89.21 15.04 42.43
C THR A 31 -90.32 14.01 42.15
N LEU A 32 -90.03 12.99 41.34
CA LEU A 32 -90.96 11.88 41.08
C LEU A 32 -91.28 11.09 42.35
N LEU A 33 -90.28 10.79 43.17
CA LEU A 33 -90.46 10.08 44.44
C LEU A 33 -91.39 10.87 45.38
N THR A 34 -91.19 12.18 45.49
CA THR A 34 -92.05 13.08 46.29
C THR A 34 -93.49 13.13 45.79
N GLN A 35 -93.69 13.08 44.47
CA GLN A 35 -95.03 13.05 43.86
C GLN A 35 -95.74 11.71 44.06
N LEU A 36 -95.01 10.59 44.01
CA LEU A 36 -95.55 9.24 44.15
C LEU A 36 -95.93 8.87 45.58
N LEU A 37 -95.15 9.34 46.57
CA LEU A 37 -95.33 9.04 48.00
C LEU A 37 -95.98 10.20 48.76
N HIS A 38 -96.70 11.07 48.05
CA HIS A 38 -97.38 12.21 48.64
C HIS A 38 -98.38 11.74 49.71
N GLY A 39 -98.24 12.23 50.94
CA GLY A 39 -99.08 11.84 52.09
C GLY A 39 -98.56 10.66 52.94
N LEU A 40 -97.43 10.05 52.58
CA LEU A 40 -96.79 8.94 53.32
C LEU A 40 -95.38 9.33 53.80
N SER A 41 -95.29 10.14 54.87
CA SER A 41 -94.04 10.76 55.35
C SER A 41 -92.92 9.75 55.65
N ASP A 42 -93.24 8.68 56.38
CA ASP A 42 -92.23 7.74 56.87
C ASP A 42 -91.70 6.85 55.74
N ALA A 43 -92.56 6.48 54.80
CA ALA A 43 -92.19 5.74 53.60
C ALA A 43 -91.38 6.59 52.62
N LEU A 44 -91.68 7.89 52.53
CA LEU A 44 -90.93 8.85 51.71
C LEU A 44 -89.48 8.97 52.21
N GLU A 45 -89.28 9.11 53.52
CA GLU A 45 -87.94 9.32 54.10
C GLU A 45 -87.05 8.09 53.89
N SER A 46 -87.57 6.88 54.16
CA SER A 46 -86.87 5.61 53.92
C SER A 46 -86.57 5.37 52.43
N ALA A 47 -87.56 5.60 51.55
CA ALA A 47 -87.37 5.43 50.12
C ALA A 47 -86.37 6.46 49.54
N SER A 48 -86.35 7.69 50.07
CA SER A 48 -85.42 8.74 49.62
C SER A 48 -83.97 8.43 49.96
N THR A 49 -83.71 7.88 51.15
CA THR A 49 -82.35 7.48 51.57
C THR A 49 -81.86 6.29 50.76
N GLN A 50 -82.71 5.30 50.49
CA GLN A 50 -82.35 4.14 49.67
C GLN A 50 -82.14 4.53 48.20
N LEU A 51 -83.01 5.37 47.64
CA LEU A 51 -82.87 5.91 46.28
C LEU A 51 -81.59 6.74 46.13
N GLY A 52 -81.27 7.58 47.12
CA GLY A 52 -80.04 8.37 47.15
C GLY A 52 -78.78 7.51 47.10
N LYS A 53 -78.68 6.49 47.98
CA LYS A 53 -77.56 5.53 47.98
C LYS A 53 -77.44 4.79 46.65
N ASN A 54 -78.55 4.34 46.08
CA ASN A 54 -78.56 3.64 44.80
C ASN A 54 -78.10 4.54 43.64
N LEU A 55 -78.59 5.79 43.58
CA LEU A 55 -78.19 6.75 42.55
C LEU A 55 -76.71 7.11 42.62
N GLU A 56 -76.16 7.27 43.83
CA GLU A 56 -74.73 7.55 44.02
C GLU A 56 -73.85 6.34 43.67
N SER A 57 -74.24 5.13 44.05
CA SER A 57 -73.52 3.90 43.67
C SER A 57 -73.50 3.69 42.14
N LEU A 58 -74.63 3.97 41.47
CA LEU A 58 -74.74 3.89 40.01
C LEU A 58 -73.87 4.95 39.33
N HIS A 59 -73.86 6.18 39.86
CA HIS A 59 -73.01 7.25 39.34
C HIS A 59 -71.53 6.93 39.51
N ALA A 60 -71.11 6.43 40.67
CA ALA A 60 -69.73 6.01 40.91
C ALA A 60 -69.28 4.92 39.91
N ARG A 61 -70.13 3.90 39.68
CA ARG A 61 -69.86 2.85 38.68
C ARG A 61 -69.76 3.41 37.26
N GLN A 62 -70.64 4.34 36.90
CA GLN A 62 -70.64 4.97 35.57
C GLN A 62 -69.43 5.88 35.36
N ARG A 63 -69.02 6.60 36.39
CA ARG A 63 -67.81 7.43 36.40
C ARG A 63 -66.55 6.58 36.23
N ASP A 64 -66.44 5.45 36.94
CA ASP A 64 -65.33 4.51 36.76
C ASP A 64 -65.29 3.95 35.33
N LEU A 65 -66.42 3.47 34.81
CA LEU A 65 -66.52 2.99 33.42
C LEU A 65 -66.16 4.07 32.40
N ASN A 66 -66.63 5.30 32.60
CA ASN A 66 -66.29 6.43 31.73
C ASN A 66 -64.78 6.72 31.77
N SER A 67 -64.17 6.72 32.95
CA SER A 67 -62.72 6.93 33.09
C SER A 67 -61.89 5.88 32.34
N LYS A 68 -62.36 4.62 32.32
CA LYS A 68 -61.73 3.53 31.56
C LYS A 68 -61.92 3.72 30.06
N LYS A 69 -63.11 4.12 29.61
CA LYS A 69 -63.38 4.45 28.20
C LYS A 69 -62.53 5.63 27.71
N VAL A 70 -62.38 6.67 28.52
CA VAL A 70 -61.52 7.83 28.22
C VAL A 70 -60.06 7.39 28.07
N ARG A 71 -59.54 6.60 29.01
CA ARG A 71 -58.17 6.05 28.92
C ARG A 71 -57.95 5.21 27.66
N LEU A 72 -58.88 4.30 27.36
CA LEU A 72 -58.81 3.47 26.15
C LEU A 72 -58.88 4.32 24.87
N PHE A 73 -59.76 5.33 24.83
CA PHE A 73 -59.84 6.24 23.70
C PHE A 73 -58.52 7.00 23.47
N CYS A 74 -57.94 7.58 24.54
CA CYS A 74 -56.68 8.31 24.44
C CYS A 74 -55.53 7.40 23.98
N SER A 75 -55.44 6.19 24.53
CA SER A 75 -54.43 5.19 24.13
C SER A 75 -54.58 4.74 22.68
N ASN A 76 -55.82 4.49 22.23
CA ASN A 76 -56.08 4.11 20.84
C ASN A 76 -55.74 5.23 19.86
N GLN A 77 -56.05 6.48 20.21
CA GLN A 77 -55.67 7.63 19.38
C GLN A 77 -54.14 7.81 19.37
N GLU A 78 -53.48 7.74 20.53
CA GLU A 78 -52.02 7.81 20.61
C GLU A 78 -51.37 6.75 19.70
N GLN A 79 -51.86 5.51 19.73
CA GLN A 79 -51.37 4.43 18.86
C GLN A 79 -51.64 4.71 17.38
N LYS A 80 -52.80 5.26 17.01
CA LYS A 80 -53.13 5.62 15.63
C LYS A 80 -52.18 6.70 15.08
N TYR A 81 -51.92 7.74 15.87
CA TYR A 81 -50.99 8.80 15.50
C TYR A 81 -49.55 8.28 15.40
N LEU A 82 -49.14 7.38 16.30
CA LEU A 82 -47.83 6.73 16.25
C LEU A 82 -47.66 5.83 15.01
N LEU A 83 -48.67 5.04 14.65
CA LEU A 83 -48.66 4.23 13.42
C LEU A 83 -48.58 5.11 12.16
N THR A 84 -49.23 6.27 12.18
CA THR A 84 -49.17 7.24 11.08
C THR A 84 -47.76 7.83 10.96
N ALA A 85 -47.13 8.17 12.09
CA ALA A 85 -45.75 8.61 12.14
C ALA A 85 -44.76 7.55 11.64
N GLU A 86 -44.93 6.28 12.07
CA GLU A 86 -44.13 5.16 11.57
C GLU A 86 -44.28 4.97 10.06
N GLY A 87 -45.50 5.07 9.54
CA GLY A 87 -45.77 4.99 8.12
C GLY A 87 -45.06 6.09 7.33
N HIS A 88 -45.08 7.32 7.83
CA HIS A 88 -44.37 8.44 7.22
C HIS A 88 -42.84 8.24 7.25
N ALA A 89 -42.29 7.88 8.42
CA ALA A 89 -40.85 7.65 8.57
C ALA A 89 -40.34 6.50 7.67
N ARG A 90 -41.09 5.41 7.53
CA ARG A 90 -40.75 4.30 6.62
C ARG A 90 -40.85 4.68 5.14
N GLY A 91 -41.63 5.71 4.80
CA GLY A 91 -41.75 6.22 3.44
C GLY A 91 -40.53 7.04 2.98
N ILE A 92 -39.65 7.44 3.90
CA ILE A 92 -38.44 8.21 3.60
C ILE A 92 -37.36 7.25 3.08
N ALA A 93 -36.89 7.49 1.85
CA ALA A 93 -35.81 6.70 1.24
C ALA A 93 -34.45 7.08 1.83
N LEU A 94 -33.98 6.32 2.82
CA LEU A 94 -32.64 6.49 3.41
C LEU A 94 -31.53 5.99 2.46
N PRO A 95 -30.31 6.56 2.50
CA PRO A 95 -29.88 7.66 3.36
C PRO A 95 -30.20 9.04 2.80
N ILE A 96 -30.51 9.97 3.70
CA ILE A 96 -30.66 11.41 3.42
C ILE A 96 -29.81 12.24 4.39
N ASN A 97 -29.74 13.54 4.15
CA ASN A 97 -29.06 14.47 5.03
C ASN A 97 -29.72 14.49 6.43
N SER A 98 -28.94 14.30 7.49
CA SER A 98 -29.41 14.19 8.87
C SER A 98 -30.17 15.45 9.32
N ALA A 99 -29.71 16.64 8.91
CA ALA A 99 -30.38 17.90 9.23
C ALA A 99 -31.70 18.08 8.48
N MET A 100 -31.83 17.49 7.28
CA MET A 100 -33.11 17.47 6.55
C MET A 100 -34.08 16.49 7.22
N LEU A 101 -33.60 15.28 7.56
CA LEU A 101 -34.40 14.27 8.24
C LEU A 101 -34.97 14.76 9.58
N GLU A 102 -34.12 15.41 10.39
CA GLU A 102 -34.53 15.98 11.68
C GLU A 102 -35.60 17.06 11.52
N ARG A 103 -35.43 17.96 10.54
CA ARG A 103 -36.40 19.01 10.26
C ARG A 103 -37.75 18.45 9.80
N ASP A 104 -37.72 17.52 8.85
CA ASP A 104 -38.93 16.97 8.23
C ASP A 104 -39.73 16.14 9.24
N LEU A 105 -39.06 15.23 9.97
CA LEU A 105 -39.71 14.43 11.01
C LEU A 105 -40.14 15.26 12.21
N GLY A 106 -39.36 16.26 12.61
CA GLY A 106 -39.70 17.18 13.70
C GLY A 106 -40.95 18.00 13.39
N ALA A 107 -41.02 18.62 12.21
CA ALA A 107 -42.19 19.37 11.76
C ALA A 107 -43.43 18.46 11.65
N TYR A 108 -43.26 17.24 11.13
CA TYR A 108 -44.36 16.28 11.06
C TYR A 108 -44.85 15.86 12.45
N ALA A 109 -43.94 15.55 13.38
CA ALA A 109 -44.29 15.20 14.75
C ALA A 109 -45.02 16.34 15.48
N GLU A 110 -44.59 17.60 15.30
CA GLU A 110 -45.30 18.76 15.84
C GLU A 110 -46.73 18.85 15.30
N SER A 111 -46.93 18.65 13.99
CA SER A 111 -48.27 18.66 13.39
C SER A 111 -49.18 17.57 14.00
N LEU A 112 -48.68 16.33 14.13
CA LEU A 112 -49.43 15.22 14.71
C LEU A 112 -49.81 15.48 16.17
N VAL A 113 -48.90 16.07 16.95
CA VAL A 113 -49.18 16.46 18.33
C VAL A 113 -50.27 17.53 18.40
N THR A 114 -50.25 18.52 17.51
CA THR A 114 -51.29 19.56 17.49
C THR A 114 -52.65 19.00 17.11
N ASP A 115 -52.72 18.06 16.17
CA ASP A 115 -53.99 17.45 15.75
C ASP A 115 -54.52 16.48 16.80
N PHE A 116 -53.64 15.69 17.43
CA PHE A 116 -53.98 14.87 18.60
C PHE A 116 -54.55 15.72 19.74
N ALA A 117 -53.92 16.86 20.04
CA ALA A 117 -54.40 17.77 21.09
C ALA A 117 -55.82 18.30 20.80
N LYS A 118 -56.16 18.60 19.53
CA LYS A 118 -57.51 19.03 19.13
C LYS A 118 -58.54 17.91 19.27
N GLU A 119 -58.18 16.67 18.91
CA GLU A 119 -59.10 15.52 19.06
C GLU A 119 -59.47 15.27 20.53
N LEU A 120 -58.51 15.48 21.45
CA LEU A 120 -58.70 15.31 22.88
C LEU A 120 -59.61 16.37 23.54
N ASP A 121 -59.81 17.54 22.92
CA ASP A 121 -60.64 18.63 23.48
C ASP A 121 -62.10 18.23 23.72
N SER A 122 -62.58 17.28 22.90
CA SER A 122 -63.93 16.74 22.97
C SER A 122 -64.17 15.89 24.23
N VAL A 123 -63.11 15.37 24.85
CA VAL A 123 -63.19 14.36 25.92
C VAL A 123 -62.54 14.81 27.23
N LEU A 124 -61.42 15.55 27.17
CA LEU A 124 -60.59 15.87 28.32
C LEU A 124 -60.67 17.35 28.74
N VAL A 125 -60.16 17.62 29.96
CA VAL A 125 -59.85 18.96 30.46
C VAL A 125 -58.36 19.24 30.22
N GLU A 126 -57.98 20.51 30.12
CA GLU A 126 -56.62 20.95 29.75
C GLU A 126 -55.48 20.33 30.59
N GLU A 127 -55.69 20.01 31.87
CA GLU A 127 -54.64 19.38 32.69
C GLU A 127 -54.35 17.93 32.28
N ASP A 128 -55.39 17.12 32.07
CA ASP A 128 -55.24 15.71 31.67
C ASP A 128 -54.71 15.60 30.24
N LYS A 129 -55.12 16.52 29.36
CA LYS A 129 -54.64 16.63 27.97
C LYS A 129 -53.12 16.77 27.90
N LYS A 130 -52.51 17.55 28.79
CA LYS A 130 -51.04 17.75 28.82
C LYS A 130 -50.29 16.44 29.08
N THR A 131 -50.85 15.54 29.89
CA THR A 131 -50.22 14.25 30.22
C THR A 131 -50.16 13.35 28.98
N TYR A 132 -51.27 13.16 28.27
CA TYR A 132 -51.30 12.35 27.05
C TYR A 132 -50.50 12.98 25.91
N THR A 133 -50.57 14.32 25.76
CA THR A 133 -49.78 15.02 24.74
C THR A 133 -48.28 14.88 25.00
N ARG A 134 -47.84 14.86 26.26
CA ARG A 134 -46.45 14.60 26.63
C ARG A 134 -46.04 13.16 26.32
N SER A 135 -46.91 12.18 26.60
CA SER A 135 -46.67 10.77 26.26
C SER A 135 -46.44 10.60 24.75
N LEU A 136 -47.35 11.12 23.93
CA LEU A 136 -47.23 11.06 22.47
C LEU A 136 -45.94 11.75 21.99
N LYS A 137 -45.60 12.93 22.52
CA LYS A 137 -44.34 13.61 22.20
C LYS A 137 -43.11 12.75 22.48
N GLN A 138 -43.08 12.05 23.63
CA GLN A 138 -41.97 11.16 23.97
C GLN A 138 -41.89 9.97 23.02
N SER A 139 -43.03 9.34 22.73
CA SER A 139 -43.09 8.21 21.79
C SER A 139 -42.66 8.60 20.37
N LEU A 140 -43.06 9.80 19.91
CA LEU A 140 -42.61 10.35 18.62
C LEU A 140 -41.12 10.69 18.63
N ALA A 141 -40.59 11.26 19.72
CA ALA A 141 -39.15 11.51 19.83
C ALA A 141 -38.34 10.22 19.72
N HIS A 142 -38.76 9.14 20.39
CA HIS A 142 -38.11 7.83 20.26
C HIS A 142 -38.14 7.27 18.83
N LEU A 143 -39.22 7.50 18.09
CA LEU A 143 -39.34 7.11 16.69
C LEU A 143 -38.39 7.92 15.79
N ILE A 144 -38.27 9.23 16.05
CA ILE A 144 -37.32 10.11 15.35
C ILE A 144 -35.90 9.63 15.60
N ASP A 145 -35.51 9.43 16.87
CA ASP A 145 -34.18 8.94 17.25
C ASP A 145 -33.86 7.59 16.58
N ALA A 146 -34.83 6.67 16.57
CA ALA A 146 -34.66 5.37 15.92
C ALA A 146 -34.45 5.50 14.40
N THR A 147 -35.16 6.42 13.76
CA THR A 147 -35.04 6.66 12.31
C THR A 147 -33.72 7.37 11.97
N GLN A 148 -33.31 8.33 12.81
CA GLN A 148 -32.00 8.98 12.70
C GLN A 148 -30.86 7.95 12.83
N LEU A 149 -30.94 7.03 13.79
CA LEU A 149 -29.94 5.97 13.94
C LEU A 149 -29.88 5.05 12.71
N GLN A 150 -31.03 4.73 12.10
CA GLN A 150 -31.06 3.97 10.84
C GLN A 150 -30.40 4.75 9.71
N ASN A 151 -30.66 6.06 9.60
CA ASN A 151 -30.03 6.92 8.62
C ASN A 151 -28.51 7.00 8.81
N GLU A 152 -28.03 7.17 10.05
CA GLU A 152 -26.61 7.21 10.38
C GLU A 152 -25.89 5.92 9.98
N ARG A 153 -26.51 4.75 10.19
CA ARG A 153 -25.96 3.45 9.76
C ARG A 153 -25.93 3.33 8.24
N ALA A 154 -26.97 3.79 7.55
CA ALA A 154 -27.02 3.79 6.09
C ALA A 154 -25.98 4.75 5.50
N LEU A 155 -25.78 5.92 6.10
CA LEU A 155 -24.72 6.87 5.72
C LEU A 155 -23.33 6.26 5.91
N GLU A 156 -23.07 5.61 7.06
CA GLU A 156 -21.80 4.91 7.30
C GLU A 156 -21.51 3.90 6.19
N ALA A 157 -22.48 3.04 5.87
CA ALA A 157 -22.32 2.02 4.84
C ALA A 157 -22.06 2.63 3.44
N VAL A 158 -22.66 3.78 3.12
CA VAL A 158 -22.37 4.51 1.88
C VAL A 158 -20.94 5.04 1.88
N PHE A 159 -20.49 5.66 2.98
CA PHE A 159 -19.13 6.17 3.05
C PHE A 159 -18.08 5.05 2.99
N GLU A 160 -18.25 3.97 3.74
CA GLU A 160 -17.35 2.80 3.71
C GLU A 160 -17.25 2.20 2.30
N LYS A 161 -18.40 2.04 1.63
CA LYS A 161 -18.44 1.53 0.26
C LYS A 161 -17.74 2.47 -0.73
N ALA A 162 -17.95 3.78 -0.59
CA ALA A 162 -17.30 4.78 -1.44
C ALA A 162 -15.78 4.81 -1.23
N VAL A 163 -15.31 4.69 0.02
CA VAL A 163 -13.87 4.58 0.32
C VAL A 163 -13.27 3.33 -0.32
N ALA A 164 -13.96 2.18 -0.23
CA ALA A 164 -13.51 0.94 -0.86
C ALA A 164 -13.44 1.07 -2.40
N ALA A 165 -14.51 1.57 -3.04
CA ALA A 165 -14.56 1.77 -4.48
C ALA A 165 -13.50 2.78 -4.98
N ALA A 166 -13.26 3.84 -4.23
CA ALA A 166 -12.21 4.81 -4.52
C ALA A 166 -10.81 4.19 -4.39
N SER A 167 -10.57 3.35 -3.38
CA SER A 167 -9.31 2.62 -3.19
C SER A 167 -9.03 1.63 -4.33
N ASP A 168 -10.05 0.90 -4.79
CA ASP A 168 -9.94 0.01 -5.94
C ASP A 168 -9.64 0.80 -7.23
N THR A 169 -10.30 1.95 -7.39
CA THR A 169 -10.06 2.85 -8.52
C THR A 169 -8.60 3.35 -8.52
N PHE A 170 -8.07 3.77 -7.37
CA PHE A 170 -6.67 4.13 -7.22
C PHE A 170 -5.76 2.98 -7.69
N SER A 171 -5.98 1.77 -7.15
CA SER A 171 -5.15 0.60 -7.46
C SER A 171 -5.17 0.25 -8.94
N SER A 172 -6.30 0.42 -9.62
CA SER A 172 -6.42 0.17 -11.06
C SER A 172 -5.73 1.23 -11.93
N LYS A 173 -5.76 2.50 -11.52
CA LYS A 173 -5.24 3.64 -12.30
C LYS A 173 -3.76 3.88 -12.09
N ALA A 174 -3.26 3.64 -10.88
CA ALA A 174 -1.87 3.81 -10.51
C ALA A 174 -1.05 2.51 -10.68
N ALA A 175 -1.63 1.46 -11.26
CA ALA A 175 -0.95 0.20 -11.49
C ALA A 175 0.29 0.37 -12.38
N ILE A 176 1.40 -0.23 -11.94
CA ILE A 176 2.68 -0.19 -12.66
C ILE A 176 3.01 -1.59 -13.21
N SER A 177 3.61 -1.62 -14.40
CA SER A 177 4.03 -2.87 -15.07
C SER A 177 5.53 -2.93 -15.36
N GLU A 178 6.22 -1.81 -15.21
CA GLU A 178 7.64 -1.64 -15.47
C GLU A 178 8.24 -0.62 -14.49
N ALA A 179 9.57 -0.51 -14.49
CA ALA A 179 10.29 0.43 -13.64
C ALA A 179 10.02 1.87 -14.11
N LEU A 180 9.45 2.67 -13.21
CA LEU A 180 9.16 4.08 -13.42
C LEU A 180 10.16 4.97 -12.67
N THR A 181 10.48 6.11 -13.26
CA THR A 181 11.23 7.17 -12.56
C THR A 181 10.38 7.78 -11.46
N ASP A 182 11.01 8.42 -10.47
CA ASP A 182 10.30 9.10 -9.36
C ASP A 182 9.24 10.09 -9.86
N GLN A 183 9.53 10.82 -10.96
CA GLN A 183 8.60 11.76 -11.59
C GLN A 183 7.40 11.04 -12.20
N GLN A 184 7.62 9.95 -12.93
CA GLN A 184 6.55 9.15 -13.53
C GLN A 184 5.69 8.48 -12.46
N LEU A 185 6.31 7.93 -11.41
CA LEU A 185 5.60 7.32 -10.29
C LEU A 185 4.75 8.35 -9.54
N THR A 186 5.30 9.54 -9.27
CA THR A 186 4.57 10.63 -8.62
C THR A 186 3.37 11.07 -9.47
N ARG A 187 3.55 11.12 -10.80
CA ARG A 187 2.45 11.43 -11.73
C ARG A 187 1.37 10.35 -11.72
N ALA A 188 1.75 9.08 -11.81
CA ALA A 188 0.80 7.96 -11.76
C ALA A 188 0.03 7.91 -10.44
N ALA A 189 0.72 8.12 -9.31
CA ALA A 189 0.10 8.23 -7.99
C ALA A 189 -0.90 9.39 -7.91
N LYS A 190 -0.54 10.55 -8.48
CA LYS A 190 -1.44 11.71 -8.53
C LYS A 190 -2.67 11.44 -9.40
N GLU A 191 -2.50 10.90 -10.59
CA GLU A 191 -3.61 10.56 -11.49
C GLU A 191 -4.56 9.53 -10.85
N GLY A 192 -4.02 8.53 -10.15
CA GLY A 192 -4.81 7.58 -9.36
C GLY A 192 -5.53 8.23 -8.18
N MET A 193 -4.86 9.15 -7.47
CA MET A 193 -5.45 9.87 -6.34
C MET A 193 -6.61 10.76 -6.80
N ASP A 194 -6.41 11.55 -7.85
CA ASP A 194 -7.45 12.43 -8.42
C ASP A 194 -8.68 11.61 -8.86
N ALA A 195 -8.47 10.45 -9.50
CA ALA A 195 -9.55 9.54 -9.89
C ALA A 195 -10.29 8.94 -8.68
N ALA A 196 -9.58 8.56 -7.63
CA ALA A 196 -10.18 8.01 -6.41
C ALA A 196 -11.06 9.06 -5.69
N PHE A 197 -10.56 10.29 -5.55
CA PHE A 197 -11.35 11.39 -4.96
C PHE A 197 -12.55 11.77 -5.83
N GLN A 198 -12.42 11.69 -7.16
CA GLN A 198 -13.56 11.89 -8.06
C GLN A 198 -14.68 10.86 -7.83
N VAL A 199 -14.33 9.59 -7.64
CA VAL A 199 -15.31 8.52 -7.31
C VAL A 199 -15.96 8.80 -5.96
N PHE A 200 -15.16 9.07 -4.93
CA PHE A 200 -15.67 9.38 -3.59
C PHE A 200 -16.63 10.58 -3.60
N ASP A 201 -16.24 11.70 -4.23
CA ASP A 201 -17.10 12.87 -4.37
C ASP A 201 -18.39 12.54 -5.13
N SER A 202 -18.32 11.75 -6.21
CA SER A 202 -19.51 11.42 -6.99
C SER A 202 -20.58 10.68 -6.19
N GLU A 203 -20.17 9.84 -5.23
CA GLU A 203 -21.08 9.04 -4.40
C GLU A 203 -21.52 9.78 -3.12
N CYS A 204 -20.61 10.57 -2.53
CA CYS A 204 -20.75 11.09 -1.17
C CYS A 204 -20.95 12.61 -1.07
N LYS A 205 -20.68 13.40 -2.12
CA LYS A 205 -20.71 14.87 -2.05
C LYS A 205 -22.07 15.46 -1.65
N ARG A 206 -23.16 14.76 -1.96
CA ARG A 206 -24.51 15.11 -1.49
C ARG A 206 -24.66 15.10 0.04
N PHE A 207 -23.74 14.46 0.74
CA PHE A 207 -23.66 14.34 2.20
C PHE A 207 -22.48 15.16 2.78
N SER A 208 -21.95 16.15 2.05
CA SER A 208 -20.77 16.92 2.49
C SER A 208 -20.97 17.71 3.78
N SER A 209 -22.22 17.97 4.18
CA SER A 209 -22.53 18.63 5.46
C SER A 209 -22.60 17.66 6.64
N GLU A 210 -22.51 16.34 6.40
CA GLU A 210 -22.50 15.35 7.48
C GLU A 210 -21.19 15.43 8.24
N LYS A 211 -21.25 15.35 9.57
CA LYS A 211 -20.06 15.37 10.43
C LYS A 211 -19.06 14.27 10.07
N LYS A 212 -19.55 13.12 9.59
CA LYS A 212 -18.76 11.94 9.23
C LYS A 212 -18.09 12.05 7.86
N TYR A 213 -18.48 13.00 7.01
CA TYR A 213 -17.92 13.16 5.67
C TYR A 213 -16.42 13.39 5.73
N GLY A 214 -15.98 14.41 6.47
CA GLY A 214 -14.56 14.76 6.59
C GLY A 214 -13.72 13.64 7.23
N LEU A 215 -14.32 12.84 8.11
CA LEU A 215 -13.66 11.67 8.69
C LEU A 215 -13.37 10.60 7.63
N HIS A 216 -14.33 10.30 6.76
CA HIS A 216 -14.16 9.31 5.69
C HIS A 216 -13.30 9.81 4.54
N GLU A 217 -13.35 11.11 4.24
CA GLU A 217 -12.41 11.75 3.31
C GLU A 217 -10.96 11.63 3.81
N ALA A 218 -10.73 11.87 5.10
CA ALA A 218 -9.42 11.69 5.72
C ALA A 218 -8.99 10.22 5.74
N LEU A 219 -9.93 9.29 6.00
CA LEU A 219 -9.68 7.85 5.93
C LEU A 219 -9.24 7.43 4.52
N LEU A 220 -9.94 7.89 3.48
CA LEU A 220 -9.57 7.65 2.09
C LEU A 220 -8.16 8.15 1.79
N LYS A 221 -7.83 9.36 2.24
CA LYS A 221 -6.48 9.94 2.08
C LYS A 221 -5.40 9.06 2.72
N ASP A 222 -5.64 8.57 3.94
CA ASP A 222 -4.70 7.67 4.62
C ASP A 222 -4.54 6.33 3.89
N VAL A 223 -5.65 5.74 3.43
CA VAL A 223 -5.63 4.51 2.63
C VAL A 223 -4.83 4.69 1.34
N ILE A 224 -5.06 5.79 0.61
CA ILE A 224 -4.33 6.10 -0.62
C ILE A 224 -2.83 6.31 -0.33
N ASN A 225 -2.48 7.05 0.73
CA ASN A 225 -1.08 7.26 1.09
C ASN A 225 -0.35 5.95 1.38
N ARG A 226 -0.97 5.01 2.11
CA ARG A 226 -0.40 3.67 2.33
C ARG A 226 -0.21 2.93 1.01
N ARG A 227 -1.18 3.02 0.10
CA ARG A 227 -1.10 2.38 -1.22
C ARG A 227 -0.01 3.00 -2.10
N ILE A 228 0.26 4.30 -1.97
CA ILE A 228 1.39 4.98 -2.63
C ILE A 228 2.72 4.42 -2.12
N GLU A 229 2.86 4.16 -0.81
CA GLU A 229 4.08 3.53 -0.28
C GLU A 229 4.23 2.08 -0.77
N ASP A 230 3.14 1.34 -0.93
CA ASP A 230 3.19 0.01 -1.54
C ASP A 230 3.61 0.07 -3.02
N LEU A 231 3.07 1.02 -3.79
CA LEU A 231 3.48 1.26 -5.19
C LEU A 231 4.97 1.62 -5.30
N ARG A 232 5.51 2.40 -4.36
CA ARG A 232 6.96 2.68 -4.31
C ARG A 232 7.77 1.42 -4.12
N LYS A 233 7.39 0.56 -3.17
CA LYS A 233 8.06 -0.72 -2.95
C LYS A 233 7.97 -1.64 -4.17
N GLU A 234 6.81 -1.70 -4.83
CA GLU A 234 6.66 -2.45 -6.08
C GLU A 234 7.59 -1.88 -7.18
N ASN A 235 7.67 -0.55 -7.30
CA ASN A 235 8.56 0.11 -8.25
C ASN A 235 10.04 -0.19 -7.96
N ASP A 236 10.46 -0.18 -6.70
CA ASP A 236 11.83 -0.51 -6.29
C ASP A 236 12.23 -1.94 -6.70
N GLN A 237 11.27 -2.88 -6.67
CA GLN A 237 11.50 -4.25 -7.16
C GLN A 237 11.68 -4.27 -8.68
N PHE A 238 10.89 -3.51 -9.44
CA PHE A 238 11.07 -3.38 -10.88
C PHE A 238 12.40 -2.73 -11.24
N ILE A 239 12.81 -1.67 -10.53
CA ILE A 239 14.12 -1.02 -10.69
C ILE A 239 15.23 -2.02 -10.41
N SER A 240 15.17 -2.74 -9.29
CA SER A 240 16.15 -3.77 -8.93
C SER A 240 16.31 -4.82 -10.04
N LYS A 241 15.20 -5.30 -10.59
CA LYS A 241 15.19 -6.29 -11.68
C LYS A 241 15.78 -5.73 -12.97
N LEU A 242 15.40 -4.52 -13.36
CA LEU A 242 15.94 -3.81 -14.54
C LEU A 242 17.46 -3.63 -14.42
N MET A 243 17.94 -3.24 -13.24
CA MET A 243 19.36 -3.04 -12.95
C MET A 243 20.15 -4.34 -13.06
N ALA A 244 19.64 -5.42 -12.44
CA ALA A 244 20.26 -6.74 -12.50
C ALA A 244 20.32 -7.29 -13.95
N ASP A 245 19.23 -7.14 -14.71
CA ASP A 245 19.17 -7.56 -16.11
C ASP A 245 20.12 -6.77 -17.00
N THR A 246 20.21 -5.45 -16.81
CA THR A 246 21.14 -4.59 -17.53
C THR A 246 22.59 -4.95 -17.20
N THR A 247 22.89 -5.17 -15.92
CA THR A 247 24.23 -5.58 -15.45
C THR A 247 24.64 -6.90 -16.09
N ARG A 248 23.76 -7.90 -16.07
CA ARG A 248 24.00 -9.21 -16.69
C ARG A 248 24.27 -9.09 -18.19
N LYS A 249 23.42 -8.36 -18.93
CA LYS A 249 23.58 -8.15 -20.38
C LYS A 249 24.91 -7.47 -20.71
N LEU A 250 25.35 -6.49 -19.92
CA LEU A 250 26.62 -5.80 -20.13
C LEU A 250 27.82 -6.70 -19.84
N VAL A 251 27.76 -7.52 -18.80
CA VAL A 251 28.81 -8.51 -18.50
C VAL A 251 28.90 -9.58 -19.59
N GLU A 252 27.76 -10.08 -20.09
CA GLU A 252 27.71 -11.03 -21.21
C GLU A 252 28.33 -10.41 -22.48
N ARG A 253 27.92 -9.20 -22.85
CA ARG A 253 28.49 -8.48 -23.99
C ARG A 253 30.00 -8.23 -23.83
N PHE A 254 30.45 -7.89 -22.62
CA PHE A 254 31.88 -7.73 -22.34
C PHE A 254 32.64 -9.06 -22.51
N ALA A 255 32.10 -10.16 -21.99
CA ALA A 255 32.68 -11.48 -22.14
C ALA A 255 32.73 -11.95 -23.59
N GLU A 256 31.71 -11.65 -24.39
CA GLU A 256 31.65 -11.92 -25.83
C GLU A 256 32.71 -11.11 -26.59
N ARG A 257 32.74 -9.78 -26.40
CA ARG A 257 33.69 -8.87 -27.09
C ARG A 257 35.15 -9.09 -26.73
N THR A 258 35.41 -9.67 -25.55
CA THR A 258 36.75 -10.09 -25.13
C THR A 258 37.01 -11.58 -25.38
N GLY A 259 36.04 -12.27 -26.00
CA GLY A 259 36.10 -13.70 -26.27
C GLY A 259 36.88 -14.07 -27.53
N PRO A 260 37.05 -15.37 -27.80
CA PRO A 260 37.93 -15.88 -28.85
C PRO A 260 37.61 -15.39 -30.26
N GLN A 261 36.36 -15.02 -30.52
CA GLN A 261 35.91 -14.51 -31.82
C GLN A 261 36.42 -13.08 -32.11
N HIS A 262 36.68 -12.29 -31.06
CA HIS A 262 37.07 -10.89 -31.18
C HIS A 262 38.50 -10.63 -30.70
N LEU A 263 39.03 -11.52 -29.85
CA LEU A 263 40.39 -11.46 -29.32
C LEU A 263 41.04 -12.84 -29.43
N SER A 264 41.92 -13.01 -30.41
CA SER A 264 42.68 -14.25 -30.58
C SER A 264 43.91 -14.25 -29.66
N LEU A 265 43.86 -15.05 -28.60
CA LEU A 265 44.99 -15.25 -27.69
C LEU A 265 46.02 -16.22 -28.30
N PRO A 266 47.34 -16.09 -27.99
CA PRO A 266 47.90 -15.15 -27.02
C PRO A 266 48.19 -13.75 -27.61
N VAL A 267 48.09 -12.73 -26.77
CA VAL A 267 48.34 -11.31 -27.09
C VAL A 267 49.28 -10.72 -26.03
N ASN A 268 50.10 -9.72 -26.40
CA ASN A 268 50.95 -9.01 -25.43
C ASN A 268 50.12 -8.49 -24.24
N ASP A 269 50.66 -8.62 -23.03
CA ASP A 269 50.00 -8.18 -21.79
C ASP A 269 49.62 -6.70 -21.82
N THR A 270 50.44 -5.82 -22.41
CA THR A 270 50.10 -4.38 -22.53
C THR A 270 48.90 -4.17 -23.45
N ASP A 271 48.85 -4.88 -24.58
CA ASP A 271 47.76 -4.76 -25.56
C ASP A 271 46.47 -5.38 -25.00
N LEU A 272 46.58 -6.51 -24.28
CA LEU A 272 45.48 -7.14 -23.57
C LEU A 272 44.89 -6.20 -22.52
N ASP A 273 45.74 -5.59 -21.71
CA ASP A 273 45.31 -4.67 -20.64
C ASP A 273 44.64 -3.42 -21.19
N LEU A 274 45.18 -2.84 -22.27
CA LEU A 274 44.54 -1.71 -22.96
C LEU A 274 43.16 -2.10 -23.52
N ARG A 275 43.05 -3.28 -24.13
CA ARG A 275 41.78 -3.73 -24.71
C ARG A 275 40.72 -4.01 -23.65
N LEU A 276 41.09 -4.71 -22.58
CA LEU A 276 40.20 -4.98 -21.45
C LEU A 276 39.73 -3.69 -20.79
N LEU A 277 40.64 -2.75 -20.54
CA LEU A 277 40.33 -1.45 -19.95
C LEU A 277 39.36 -0.64 -20.82
N GLN A 278 39.56 -0.64 -22.14
CA GLN A 278 38.69 0.08 -23.07
C GLN A 278 37.27 -0.50 -23.07
N GLU A 279 37.12 -1.82 -23.21
CA GLU A 279 35.79 -2.46 -23.21
C GLU A 279 35.10 -2.35 -21.85
N ALA A 280 35.85 -2.39 -20.75
CA ALA A 280 35.31 -2.20 -19.40
C ALA A 280 34.79 -0.76 -19.22
N ARG A 281 35.52 0.25 -19.71
CA ARG A 281 35.07 1.65 -19.74
C ARG A 281 33.82 1.82 -20.61
N THR A 282 33.76 1.17 -21.76
CA THR A 282 32.57 1.20 -22.62
C THR A 282 31.36 0.60 -21.92
N SER A 283 31.52 -0.54 -21.25
CA SER A 283 30.45 -1.21 -20.50
C SER A 283 29.94 -0.34 -19.34
N GLN A 284 30.84 0.32 -18.61
CA GLN A 284 30.47 1.27 -17.54
C GLN A 284 29.75 2.51 -18.09
N ALA A 285 30.21 3.06 -19.21
CA ALA A 285 29.57 4.20 -19.85
C ALA A 285 28.15 3.84 -20.34
N GLU A 286 27.99 2.63 -20.91
CA GLU A 286 26.68 2.12 -21.35
C GLU A 286 25.74 1.87 -20.17
N PHE A 287 26.24 1.36 -19.04
CA PHE A 287 25.47 1.23 -17.79
C PHE A 287 24.94 2.59 -17.33
N ARG A 288 25.83 3.58 -17.19
CA ARG A 288 25.48 4.94 -16.76
C ARG A 288 24.45 5.57 -17.68
N ARG A 289 24.65 5.44 -19.00
CA ARG A 289 23.74 6.01 -20.00
C ARG A 289 22.36 5.35 -19.98
N SER A 290 22.30 4.02 -19.80
CA SER A 290 21.04 3.28 -19.84
C SER A 290 20.19 3.48 -18.58
N LEU A 291 20.84 3.79 -17.45
CA LEU A 291 20.22 3.84 -16.13
C LEU A 291 20.33 5.24 -15.49
N ASP A 292 20.61 6.25 -16.29
CA ASP A 292 20.82 7.65 -15.87
C ASP A 292 19.64 8.20 -15.06
N ALA A 293 18.42 7.84 -15.50
CA ALA A 293 17.18 8.27 -14.88
C ALA A 293 16.95 7.70 -13.46
N PHE A 294 17.75 6.72 -13.03
CA PHE A 294 17.61 6.01 -11.75
C PHE A 294 18.83 6.20 -10.84
N GLN A 295 19.71 7.18 -11.12
CA GLN A 295 20.91 7.42 -10.32
C GLN A 295 20.65 7.70 -8.83
N THR A 296 19.46 8.23 -8.52
CA THR A 296 19.01 8.53 -7.15
C THR A 296 18.61 7.29 -6.35
N SER A 297 18.31 6.17 -7.01
CA SER A 297 17.92 4.93 -6.34
C SER A 297 19.11 4.30 -5.60
N PRO A 298 18.90 3.77 -4.38
CA PRO A 298 19.95 3.11 -3.61
C PRO A 298 20.54 1.88 -4.35
N GLU A 299 19.73 1.20 -5.16
CA GLU A 299 20.10 0.04 -5.97
C GLU A 299 21.12 0.38 -7.06
N TYR A 300 21.15 1.63 -7.54
CA TYR A 300 22.06 2.06 -8.60
C TYR A 300 23.52 1.90 -8.19
N LYS A 301 23.87 2.37 -6.98
CA LYS A 301 25.25 2.26 -6.47
C LYS A 301 25.67 0.81 -6.30
N LYS A 302 24.78 -0.02 -5.75
CA LYS A 302 25.01 -1.45 -5.56
C LYS A 302 25.24 -2.17 -6.90
N SER A 303 24.36 -1.93 -7.87
CA SER A 303 24.43 -2.57 -9.20
C SER A 303 25.66 -2.10 -9.99
N SER A 304 26.04 -0.82 -9.85
CA SER A 304 27.29 -0.31 -10.43
C SER A 304 28.53 -0.98 -9.84
N GLN A 305 28.56 -1.26 -8.54
CA GLN A 305 29.66 -1.98 -7.90
C GLN A 305 29.69 -3.44 -8.35
N GLU A 306 28.53 -4.10 -8.39
CA GLU A 306 28.39 -5.48 -8.86
C GLU A 306 28.87 -5.62 -10.32
N LEU A 307 28.54 -4.67 -11.19
CA LEU A 307 29.07 -4.62 -12.55
C LEU A 307 30.61 -4.58 -12.55
N LEU A 308 31.22 -3.69 -11.76
CA LEU A 308 32.68 -3.57 -11.68
C LEU A 308 33.35 -4.87 -11.23
N GLU A 309 32.79 -5.52 -10.21
CA GLU A 309 33.31 -6.79 -9.68
C GLU A 309 33.21 -7.91 -10.73
N LYS A 310 32.08 -8.02 -11.42
CA LYS A 310 31.88 -9.02 -12.48
C LYS A 310 32.79 -8.78 -13.68
N LEU A 311 32.98 -7.53 -14.10
CA LEU A 311 33.92 -7.17 -15.17
C LEU A 311 35.35 -7.56 -14.78
N ARG A 312 35.80 -7.24 -13.56
CA ARG A 312 37.12 -7.64 -13.05
C ARG A 312 37.31 -9.16 -13.01
N SER A 313 36.26 -9.91 -12.70
CA SER A 313 36.28 -11.38 -12.74
C SER A 313 36.56 -11.89 -14.14
N VAL A 314 35.85 -11.36 -15.15
CA VAL A 314 36.07 -11.71 -16.56
C VAL A 314 37.48 -11.28 -17.02
N GLU A 315 37.95 -10.09 -16.63
CA GLU A 315 39.33 -9.65 -16.93
C GLU A 315 40.38 -10.62 -16.36
N LYS A 316 40.22 -11.05 -15.10
CA LYS A 316 41.11 -12.03 -14.47
C LYS A 316 41.11 -13.35 -15.24
N GLN A 317 39.93 -13.83 -15.63
CA GLN A 317 39.79 -15.04 -16.44
C GLN A 317 40.53 -14.91 -17.79
N ARG A 318 40.36 -13.79 -18.50
CA ARG A 318 41.04 -13.55 -19.79
C ARG A 318 42.55 -13.47 -19.65
N ARG A 319 43.07 -12.85 -18.57
CA ARG A 319 44.51 -12.86 -18.26
C ARG A 319 45.03 -14.28 -18.04
N THR A 320 44.31 -15.12 -17.28
CA THR A 320 44.73 -16.51 -17.08
C THR A 320 44.67 -17.35 -18.36
N GLU A 321 43.67 -17.13 -19.20
CA GLU A 321 43.55 -17.77 -20.52
C GLU A 321 44.71 -17.34 -21.44
N ASN A 322 45.11 -16.06 -21.40
CA ASN A 322 46.23 -15.53 -22.17
C ASN A 322 47.56 -16.17 -21.76
N VAL A 323 47.82 -16.26 -20.45
CA VAL A 323 49.00 -16.95 -19.90
C VAL A 323 49.03 -18.41 -20.33
N ALA A 324 47.90 -19.12 -20.21
CA ALA A 324 47.80 -20.51 -20.63
C ALA A 324 48.03 -20.69 -22.14
N ALA A 325 47.51 -19.77 -22.96
CA ALA A 325 47.74 -19.76 -24.40
C ALA A 325 49.21 -19.52 -24.75
N PHE A 326 49.88 -18.60 -24.05
CA PHE A 326 51.33 -18.40 -24.17
C PHE A 326 52.10 -19.67 -23.83
N THR A 327 51.86 -20.27 -22.66
CA THR A 327 52.54 -21.50 -22.21
C THR A 327 52.44 -22.62 -23.23
N ARG A 328 51.26 -22.82 -23.86
CA ARG A 328 51.07 -23.82 -24.91
C ARG A 328 51.92 -23.55 -26.16
N VAL A 329 52.01 -22.29 -26.59
CA VAL A 329 52.74 -21.93 -27.81
C VAL A 329 54.26 -22.00 -27.61
N VAL A 330 54.76 -21.65 -26.42
CA VAL A 330 56.21 -21.63 -26.13
C VAL A 330 56.77 -22.93 -25.56
N GLY A 331 55.92 -23.84 -25.07
CA GLY A 331 56.36 -25.08 -24.42
C GLY A 331 57.27 -25.95 -25.28
N GLU A 332 56.89 -26.23 -26.53
CA GLU A 332 57.70 -27.08 -27.43
C GLU A 332 58.99 -26.39 -27.93
N PRO A 333 58.97 -25.10 -28.37
CA PRO A 333 60.20 -24.38 -28.68
C PRO A 333 61.19 -24.31 -27.51
N LEU A 334 60.70 -24.03 -26.30
CA LEU A 334 61.55 -23.96 -25.11
C LEU A 334 62.07 -25.33 -24.66
N ARG A 335 61.28 -26.40 -24.82
CA ARG A 335 61.75 -27.77 -24.56
C ARG A 335 62.88 -28.17 -25.51
N ARG A 336 62.77 -27.80 -26.79
CA ARG A 336 63.86 -27.99 -27.78
C ARG A 336 65.09 -27.14 -27.44
N ALA A 337 64.89 -25.88 -27.07
CA ALA A 337 65.98 -25.01 -26.61
C ALA A 337 66.70 -25.62 -25.41
N LYS A 338 65.96 -26.14 -24.42
CA LYS A 338 66.52 -26.78 -23.22
C LYS A 338 67.42 -27.97 -23.54
N GLN A 339 67.01 -28.84 -24.46
CA GLN A 339 67.86 -29.97 -24.88
C GLN A 339 69.20 -29.48 -25.46
N ILE A 340 69.17 -28.46 -26.32
CA ILE A 340 70.38 -27.87 -26.91
C ILE A 340 71.26 -27.23 -25.83
N ILE A 341 70.64 -26.47 -24.93
CA ILE A 341 71.32 -25.79 -23.82
C ILE A 341 72.03 -26.81 -22.93
N LEU A 342 71.34 -27.85 -22.47
CA LEU A 342 71.92 -28.84 -21.56
C LEU A 342 73.08 -29.62 -22.20
N LEU A 343 73.05 -29.85 -23.52
CA LEU A 343 74.16 -30.50 -24.24
C LEU A 343 75.42 -29.63 -24.35
N SER A 344 75.31 -28.33 -24.12
CA SER A 344 76.38 -27.36 -24.37
C SER A 344 76.72 -26.50 -23.15
N ALA A 345 75.98 -26.66 -22.05
CA ALA A 345 76.12 -25.89 -20.82
C ALA A 345 77.54 -25.99 -20.21
N ASP A 346 78.18 -27.16 -20.29
CA ASP A 346 79.50 -27.41 -19.71
C ASP A 346 80.65 -26.61 -20.37
N LYS A 347 80.37 -25.96 -21.51
CA LYS A 347 81.34 -25.12 -22.23
C LYS A 347 81.42 -23.68 -21.69
N PHE A 348 80.53 -23.30 -20.78
CA PHE A 348 80.43 -21.93 -20.26
C PHE A 348 80.87 -21.87 -18.79
N GLY A 349 81.88 -21.05 -18.49
CA GLY A 349 82.50 -20.99 -17.17
C GLY A 349 81.97 -19.90 -16.23
N THR A 350 81.05 -19.04 -16.68
CA THR A 350 80.48 -17.95 -15.85
C THR A 350 78.97 -17.88 -15.96
N GLU A 351 78.30 -17.46 -14.88
CA GLU A 351 76.84 -17.29 -14.86
C GLU A 351 76.36 -16.33 -15.97
N PHE A 352 77.09 -15.24 -16.19
CA PHE A 352 76.74 -14.27 -17.23
C PHE A 352 76.78 -14.86 -18.63
N THR A 353 77.85 -15.60 -18.98
CA THR A 353 77.98 -16.21 -20.32
C THR A 353 76.98 -17.33 -20.55
N LEU A 354 76.70 -18.14 -19.53
CA LEU A 354 75.67 -19.17 -19.62
C LEU A 354 74.27 -18.56 -19.76
N ARG A 355 73.91 -17.53 -18.98
CA ARG A 355 72.61 -16.85 -19.11
C ARG A 355 72.44 -16.18 -20.47
N SER A 356 73.48 -15.54 -21.00
CA SER A 356 73.45 -14.94 -22.35
C SER A 356 73.26 -16.02 -23.42
N TYR A 357 73.98 -17.14 -23.31
CA TYR A 357 73.83 -18.26 -24.24
C TYR A 357 72.42 -18.88 -24.19
N ILE A 358 71.87 -19.09 -23.00
CA ILE A 358 70.48 -19.58 -22.83
C ILE A 358 69.50 -18.60 -23.46
N MET A 359 69.69 -17.29 -23.27
CA MET A 359 68.88 -16.26 -23.89
C MET A 359 68.92 -16.37 -25.41
N ASP A 360 70.11 -16.44 -26.01
CA ASP A 360 70.28 -16.50 -27.45
C ASP A 360 69.68 -17.78 -28.07
N VAL A 361 69.90 -18.95 -27.45
CA VAL A 361 69.33 -20.23 -27.93
C VAL A 361 67.82 -20.23 -27.82
N CYS A 362 67.26 -19.76 -26.70
CA CYS A 362 65.81 -19.68 -26.54
C CYS A 362 65.19 -18.66 -27.50
N LEU A 363 65.80 -17.49 -27.70
CA LEU A 363 65.32 -16.48 -28.66
C LEU A 363 65.38 -16.99 -30.10
N LEU A 364 66.39 -17.80 -30.45
CA LEU A 364 66.50 -18.44 -31.75
C LEU A 364 65.39 -19.47 -31.97
N GLN A 365 65.08 -20.30 -30.97
CA GLN A 365 63.94 -21.25 -31.05
C GLN A 365 62.58 -20.54 -31.04
N LEU A 366 62.47 -19.38 -30.39
CA LEU A 366 61.31 -18.47 -30.47
C LEU A 366 61.31 -17.61 -31.75
N GLY A 367 62.31 -17.79 -32.62
CA GLY A 367 62.42 -17.18 -33.95
C GLY A 367 61.62 -17.91 -35.03
N ASP A 368 61.15 -19.13 -34.74
CA ASP A 368 60.40 -19.98 -35.65
C ASP A 368 58.92 -20.15 -35.23
N GLY A 369 58.04 -20.39 -36.21
CA GLY A 369 56.60 -20.60 -35.97
C GLY A 369 55.83 -19.34 -35.56
N LYS A 370 54.71 -19.51 -34.84
CA LYS A 370 53.84 -18.40 -34.36
C LYS A 370 54.57 -17.37 -33.47
N PRO A 371 55.52 -17.75 -32.59
CA PRO A 371 56.30 -16.81 -31.79
C PRO A 371 57.18 -15.84 -32.58
N LYS A 372 57.50 -16.15 -33.86
CA LYS A 372 58.39 -15.32 -34.69
C LYS A 372 57.98 -13.84 -34.69
N PHE A 373 56.68 -13.56 -34.78
CA PHE A 373 56.12 -12.22 -34.92
C PHE A 373 55.89 -11.49 -33.59
N TRP A 374 56.26 -12.07 -32.46
CA TRP A 374 56.10 -11.42 -31.16
C TRP A 374 57.15 -10.34 -30.92
N GLN A 375 56.80 -9.32 -30.13
CA GLN A 375 57.72 -8.28 -29.71
C GLN A 375 58.90 -8.88 -28.95
N GLN A 376 60.12 -8.33 -29.16
CA GLN A 376 61.33 -8.87 -28.55
C GLN A 376 61.28 -8.85 -27.02
N ASP A 377 60.68 -7.84 -26.40
CA ASP A 377 60.61 -7.71 -24.95
C ASP A 377 59.78 -8.83 -24.31
N LEU A 378 58.68 -9.21 -24.96
CA LEU A 378 57.85 -10.34 -24.56
C LEU A 378 58.63 -11.66 -24.66
N LYS A 379 59.38 -11.88 -25.76
CA LYS A 379 60.23 -13.07 -25.90
C LYS A 379 61.29 -13.12 -24.79
N ARG A 380 61.99 -12.01 -24.54
CA ARG A 380 63.00 -11.91 -23.48
C ARG A 380 62.41 -12.17 -22.09
N SER A 381 61.22 -11.66 -21.81
CA SER A 381 60.49 -11.91 -20.55
C SER A 381 60.13 -13.40 -20.37
N ILE A 382 59.62 -14.05 -21.43
CA ILE A 382 59.30 -15.48 -21.43
C ILE A 382 60.55 -16.32 -21.16
N VAL A 383 61.67 -16.00 -21.81
CA VAL A 383 62.94 -16.71 -21.63
C VAL A 383 63.51 -16.49 -20.23
N ASN A 384 63.45 -15.26 -19.70
CA ASN A 384 63.84 -14.98 -18.33
C ASN A 384 63.02 -15.76 -17.31
N ASN A 385 61.70 -15.86 -17.51
CA ASN A 385 60.85 -16.68 -16.65
C ASN A 385 61.25 -18.16 -16.76
N PHE A 386 61.42 -18.68 -17.98
CA PHE A 386 61.83 -20.07 -18.23
C PHE A 386 63.15 -20.45 -17.55
N MET A 387 64.18 -19.59 -17.61
CA MET A 387 65.46 -19.79 -16.92
C MET A 387 65.34 -19.92 -15.40
N ASN A 388 64.39 -19.19 -14.80
CA ASN A 388 64.21 -19.14 -13.35
C ASN A 388 63.22 -20.19 -12.84
N SER A 389 62.28 -20.62 -13.69
CA SER A 389 61.22 -21.57 -13.34
C SER A 389 61.60 -23.04 -13.62
N ASP A 390 62.46 -23.32 -14.60
CA ASP A 390 62.87 -24.69 -14.93
C ASP A 390 63.94 -25.18 -13.93
N PRO A 391 63.69 -26.29 -13.20
CA PRO A 391 64.56 -26.74 -12.11
C PRO A 391 65.94 -27.21 -12.61
N GLU A 392 66.02 -27.79 -13.80
CA GLU A 392 67.28 -28.30 -14.36
C GLU A 392 68.17 -27.16 -14.86
N LEU A 393 67.58 -26.18 -15.57
CA LEU A 393 68.31 -24.98 -15.98
C LEU A 393 68.78 -24.17 -14.78
N ARG A 394 67.93 -24.01 -13.78
CA ARG A 394 68.27 -23.29 -12.54
C ARG A 394 69.40 -23.98 -11.77
N GLN A 395 69.32 -25.30 -11.60
CA GLN A 395 70.39 -26.07 -10.95
C GLN A 395 71.73 -25.91 -11.69
N ARG A 396 71.70 -25.87 -13.03
CA ARG A 396 72.92 -25.66 -13.84
C ARG A 396 73.48 -24.25 -13.71
N ILE A 397 72.63 -23.23 -13.76
CA ILE A 397 73.05 -21.83 -13.52
C ILE A 397 73.63 -21.68 -12.10
N ASP A 398 72.98 -22.28 -11.10
CA ASP A 398 73.44 -22.24 -9.71
C ASP A 398 74.74 -23.06 -9.49
N SER A 399 74.97 -24.13 -10.26
CA SER A 399 76.22 -24.92 -10.17
C SER A 399 77.49 -24.16 -10.60
N ILE A 400 77.31 -23.04 -11.31
CA ILE A 400 78.41 -22.18 -11.80
C ILE A 400 78.56 -20.93 -10.91
N LYS A 401 77.67 -20.72 -9.93
CA LYS A 401 77.79 -19.63 -8.95
C LYS A 401 78.93 -19.89 -7.97
N GLY A 402 80.10 -19.37 -8.32
CA GLY A 402 81.28 -19.27 -7.44
C GLY A 402 81.84 -17.85 -7.39
N PHE A 403 82.50 -17.49 -6.29
CA PHE A 403 83.08 -16.16 -6.02
C PHE A 403 83.97 -15.65 -7.18
N TRP A 404 84.73 -16.54 -7.82
CA TRP A 404 85.58 -16.23 -8.98
C TRP A 404 84.81 -16.02 -10.29
N SER A 405 83.64 -16.64 -10.47
CA SER A 405 82.79 -16.45 -11.66
C SER A 405 82.13 -15.06 -11.69
N SER A 406 81.85 -14.49 -10.51
CA SER A 406 81.25 -13.15 -10.35
C SER A 406 82.24 -12.04 -10.70
N VAL A 407 83.52 -12.19 -10.34
CA VAL A 407 84.57 -11.22 -10.65
C VAL A 407 84.89 -11.23 -12.15
N VAL A 408 85.05 -12.41 -12.76
CA VAL A 408 85.32 -12.53 -14.20
C VAL A 408 84.10 -12.09 -15.05
N GLY A 409 82.88 -12.37 -14.59
CA GLY A 409 81.65 -11.89 -15.23
C GLY A 409 81.51 -10.35 -15.22
N PHE A 410 81.92 -9.70 -14.14
CA PHE A 410 81.95 -8.23 -14.04
C PHE A 410 82.90 -7.60 -15.07
N PHE A 411 84.09 -8.19 -15.26
CA PHE A 411 85.06 -7.71 -16.26
C PHE A 411 84.67 -8.02 -17.72
N LEU A 412 83.89 -9.07 -17.98
CA LEU A 412 83.33 -9.38 -19.30
C LEU A 412 82.15 -8.46 -19.68
N TRP A 413 81.45 -7.87 -18.71
CA TRP A 413 80.36 -6.93 -18.94
C TRP A 413 80.85 -5.54 -19.40
N ILE A 414 82.00 -5.08 -18.91
CA ILE A 414 82.62 -3.77 -19.22
C ILE A 414 82.87 -3.55 -20.74
N PRO A 415 83.47 -4.49 -21.50
CA PRO A 415 83.68 -4.28 -22.94
C PRO A 415 82.38 -4.36 -23.76
N LEU A 416 81.32 -5.03 -23.27
CA LEU A 416 80.02 -5.08 -23.95
C LEU A 416 79.22 -3.78 -23.78
N ALA A 417 79.27 -3.18 -22.59
CA ALA A 417 78.73 -1.83 -22.35
C ALA A 417 79.45 -0.76 -23.20
N GLY A 418 80.76 -0.92 -23.39
CA GLY A 418 81.56 -0.07 -24.29
C GLY A 418 81.16 -0.18 -25.76
N ARG A 419 80.75 -1.37 -26.25
CA ARG A 419 80.26 -1.53 -27.63
C ARG A 419 78.87 -0.96 -27.88
N ILE A 420 78.00 -0.91 -26.87
CA ILE A 420 76.68 -0.26 -26.98
C ILE A 420 76.81 1.28 -27.04
N LEU A 421 77.85 1.84 -26.43
CA LEU A 421 78.15 3.27 -26.54
C LEU A 421 78.72 3.67 -27.92
N ILE A 422 79.50 2.80 -28.56
CA ILE A 422 80.08 3.08 -29.89
C ILE A 422 79.05 2.98 -31.03
N LEU A 423 78.01 2.15 -30.88
CA LEU A 423 76.89 2.09 -31.85
C LEU A 423 75.83 3.19 -31.66
N ARG A 424 76.00 4.09 -30.67
CA ARG A 424 75.13 5.25 -30.46
C ARG A 424 75.75 6.55 -31.00
N GLU A 425 76.96 6.50 -31.54
CA GLU A 425 77.70 7.61 -32.18
C GLU A 425 78.05 7.35 -33.66
N ILE A 426 77.37 6.42 -34.33
CA ILE A 426 77.38 6.29 -35.80
C ILE A 426 75.96 6.26 -36.33
#